data_AF-A0A418SSZ8-F1
#
_entry.id   AF-A0A418SSZ8-F1
#
_cell.length_a   1.000
_cell.length_b   1.000
_cell.length_c   1.000
_cell.angle_alpha   90.00
_cell.angle_beta   90.00
_cell.angle_gamma   90.00
#
_symmetry.space_group_name_H-M   'P 1'
#
loop_
_entity.id
_entity.type
_entity.pdbx_description
1 polymer ?
#
loop_
_entity_poly.entity_id
_entity_poly.type
_entity_poly.pdbx_seq_one_letter_code
_entity_poly.pdbx_strand_id
1 'polypeptide(L)'
;MRGCLIIMVLALAGCAENQGWNPNYQYGATPYGKYKTTREAALMAGNESPQVIPVARPFKAPTAADIAGRKKPARAAAAAPAAKPAQ
;
A
#
# COMPACT_ATOMS: atom_id res chain seq x y z
N MET A 1 -7.90 -17.74 44.38
CA MET A 1 -7.29 -18.72 43.44
C MET A 1 -7.91 -18.69 42.05
N ARG A 2 -9.23 -18.91 41.89
CA ARG A 2 -9.91 -18.88 40.56
C ARG A 2 -9.73 -17.58 39.77
N GLY A 3 -9.81 -16.42 40.43
CA GLY A 3 -9.62 -15.13 39.75
C GLY A 3 -8.22 -14.95 39.15
N CYS A 4 -7.17 -15.38 39.86
CA CYS A 4 -5.80 -15.31 39.33
C CYS A 4 -5.60 -16.22 38.11
N LEU A 5 -6.24 -17.40 38.10
CA LEU A 5 -6.22 -18.29 36.93
C LEU A 5 -6.87 -17.64 35.71
N ILE A 6 -8.01 -16.96 35.89
CA ILE A 6 -8.71 -16.27 34.81
C ILE A 6 -7.84 -15.13 34.25
N ILE A 7 -7.20 -14.33 35.11
CA ILE A 7 -6.32 -13.24 34.69
C ILE A 7 -5.10 -13.76 33.92
N MET A 8 -4.48 -14.86 34.38
CA MET A 8 -3.35 -15.49 33.67
C MET A 8 -3.74 -15.99 32.28
N VAL A 9 -4.92 -16.62 32.16
CA VAL A 9 -5.43 -17.09 30.86
C VAL A 9 -5.72 -15.93 29.91
N LEU A 10 -6.33 -14.84 30.41
CA LEU A 10 -6.60 -13.64 29.61
C LEU A 10 -5.30 -12.93 29.18
N ALA A 11 -4.29 -12.86 30.06
CA ALA A 11 -2.99 -12.29 29.74
C ALA A 11 -2.27 -13.09 28.65
N LEU A 12 -2.29 -14.42 28.71
CA LEU A 12 -1.72 -15.27 27.65
C LEU A 12 -2.47 -15.10 26.32
N ALA A 13 -3.80 -14.97 26.34
CA ALA A 13 -4.58 -14.74 25.13
C ALA A 13 -4.27 -13.39 24.46
N GLY A 14 -3.97 -12.34 25.24
CA GLY A 14 -3.56 -11.03 24.73
C GLY A 14 -2.19 -11.02 24.05
N CYS A 15 -1.26 -11.88 24.46
CA CYS A 15 0.05 -11.99 23.80
C CYS A 15 -0.03 -12.53 22.35
N ALA A 16 -1.16 -13.15 21.96
CA ALA A 16 -1.36 -13.70 20.62
C ALA A 16 -2.00 -12.70 19.64
N GLU A 17 -2.10 -11.42 19.97
CA GLU A 17 -2.80 -10.41 19.14
C GLU A 17 -2.26 -10.32 17.70
N ASN A 18 -0.96 -10.56 17.51
CA ASN A 18 -0.30 -10.64 16.20
C ASN A 18 -0.50 -11.96 15.44
N GLN A 19 -1.23 -12.93 16.00
CA GLN A 19 -1.52 -14.26 15.43
C GLN A 19 -3.03 -14.50 15.22
N GLY A 20 -3.85 -13.45 15.31
CA GLY A 20 -5.30 -13.53 15.12
C GLY A 20 -5.75 -13.79 13.68
N TRP A 21 -7.07 -13.93 13.49
CA TRP A 21 -7.67 -14.19 12.18
C TRP A 21 -7.65 -12.99 11.22
N ASN A 22 -7.24 -11.80 11.68
CA ASN A 22 -7.14 -10.63 10.81
C ASN A 22 -5.97 -10.81 9.82
N PRO A 23 -6.26 -10.97 8.52
CA PRO A 23 -5.25 -11.30 7.52
C PRO A 23 -4.18 -10.22 7.36
N ASN A 24 -4.44 -8.97 7.78
CA ASN A 24 -3.47 -7.88 7.72
C ASN A 24 -2.32 -8.03 8.74
N TYR A 25 -2.57 -8.74 9.85
CA TYR A 25 -1.59 -8.93 10.93
C TYR A 25 -0.85 -10.25 10.82
N GLN A 26 -1.19 -11.11 9.86
CA GLN A 26 -0.49 -12.37 9.65
C GLN A 26 0.92 -12.17 9.08
N TYR A 27 1.87 -12.91 9.64
CA TYR A 27 3.26 -12.95 9.20
C TYR A 27 3.51 -14.25 8.43
N GLY A 28 3.04 -14.32 7.20
CA GLY A 28 3.23 -15.51 6.35
C GLY A 28 4.70 -15.74 5.98
N ALA A 29 5.02 -16.93 5.47
CA ALA A 29 6.38 -17.30 5.04
C ALA A 29 6.87 -16.62 3.74
N THR A 30 6.18 -15.57 3.27
CA THR A 30 6.52 -14.83 2.06
C THR A 30 7.71 -13.89 2.31
N PRO A 31 8.40 -13.40 1.26
CA PRO A 31 9.45 -12.40 1.41
C PRO A 31 8.98 -11.15 2.17
N TYR A 32 7.76 -10.68 1.86
CA TYR A 32 7.15 -9.54 2.58
C TYR A 32 6.86 -9.87 4.05
N GLY A 33 6.38 -11.08 4.34
CA GLY A 33 6.16 -11.52 5.72
C GLY A 33 7.45 -11.57 6.53
N LYS A 34 8.55 -12.07 5.95
CA LYS A 34 9.89 -12.04 6.57
C LYS A 34 10.40 -10.62 6.81
N TYR A 35 10.20 -9.72 5.85
CA TYR A 35 10.52 -8.30 6.04
C TYR A 35 9.76 -7.71 7.23
N LYS A 36 8.44 -7.97 7.31
CA LYS A 36 7.58 -7.47 8.37
C LYS A 36 8.02 -7.99 9.74
N THR A 37 8.25 -9.30 9.90
CA THR A 37 8.71 -9.87 11.18
C THR A 37 10.05 -9.30 11.62
N THR A 38 11.02 -9.20 10.70
CA THR A 38 12.36 -8.69 10.99
C THR A 38 12.31 -7.22 11.39
N ARG A 39 11.47 -6.42 10.72
CA ARG A 39 11.27 -5.02 11.04
C ARG A 39 10.66 -4.82 12.42
N GLU A 40 9.59 -5.55 12.75
CA GLU A 40 8.94 -5.42 14.05
C GLU A 40 9.89 -5.85 15.19
N ALA A 41 10.66 -6.93 15.00
CA ALA A 41 11.66 -7.35 15.98
C ALA A 41 12.75 -6.27 16.20
N ALA A 42 13.22 -5.63 15.12
CA ALA A 42 14.19 -4.56 15.21
C ALA A 42 13.63 -3.32 15.94
N LEU A 43 12.40 -2.90 15.62
CA LEU A 43 11.74 -1.77 16.25
C LEU A 43 11.51 -1.99 17.76
N MET A 44 11.07 -3.19 18.15
CA MET A 44 10.86 -3.54 19.56
C MET A 44 12.18 -3.59 20.35
N ALA A 45 13.28 -3.95 19.68
CA ALA A 45 14.61 -3.99 20.28
C ALA A 45 15.34 -2.63 20.26
N GLY A 46 14.77 -1.60 19.63
CA GLY A 46 15.44 -0.30 19.44
C GLY A 46 16.62 -0.35 18.46
N ASN A 47 16.68 -1.38 17.60
CA ASN A 47 17.73 -1.58 16.61
C ASN A 47 17.36 -0.92 15.27
N GLU A 48 18.36 -0.80 14.39
CA GLU A 48 18.13 -0.38 13.01
C GLU A 48 17.19 -1.36 12.30
N SER A 49 16.15 -0.82 11.66
CA SER A 49 15.13 -1.61 10.99
C SER A 49 15.37 -1.72 9.48
N PRO A 50 15.02 -2.85 8.83
CA PRO A 50 15.11 -2.99 7.38
C PRO A 50 14.27 -1.92 6.67
N GLN A 51 14.88 -1.23 5.71
CA GLN A 51 14.23 -0.13 4.97
C GLN A 51 13.65 -0.58 3.62
N VAL A 52 14.18 -1.65 3.04
CA VAL A 52 13.80 -2.10 1.70
C VAL A 52 12.70 -3.15 1.80
N ILE A 53 11.51 -2.79 1.31
CA ILE A 53 10.39 -3.72 1.22
C ILE A 53 10.60 -4.65 0.01
N PRO A 54 10.57 -5.99 0.18
CA PRO A 54 10.71 -6.93 -0.92
C PRO A 54 9.39 -7.06 -1.68
N VAL A 55 9.02 -6.00 -2.40
CA VAL A 55 7.92 -6.01 -3.38
C VAL A 55 8.51 -6.19 -4.76
N ALA A 56 7.91 -7.08 -5.56
CA ALA A 56 8.22 -7.15 -6.98
C ALA A 56 7.83 -5.81 -7.62
N ARG A 57 8.83 -5.03 -8.05
CA ARG A 57 8.58 -3.81 -8.82
C ARG A 57 7.87 -4.20 -10.13
N PRO A 58 6.96 -3.37 -10.65
CA PRO A 58 6.41 -3.61 -11.98
C PRO A 58 7.55 -3.71 -12.98
N PHE A 59 7.74 -4.89 -13.60
CA PHE A 59 8.76 -5.09 -14.62
C PHE A 59 8.54 -4.20 -15.86
N LYS A 60 7.30 -3.73 -16.05
CA LYS A 60 6.94 -2.72 -17.04
C LYS A 60 6.69 -1.39 -16.33
N ALA A 61 7.75 -0.62 -16.12
CA ALA A 61 7.58 0.80 -15.86
C ALA A 61 6.93 1.44 -17.10
N PRO A 62 5.91 2.30 -16.95
CA PRO A 62 5.32 2.98 -18.09
C PRO A 62 6.38 3.83 -18.79
N THR A 63 6.39 3.76 -20.12
CA THR A 63 7.23 4.65 -20.91
C THR A 63 6.71 6.09 -20.83
N ALA A 64 7.53 7.07 -21.18
CA ALA A 64 7.07 8.46 -21.28
C ALA A 64 5.84 8.60 -22.22
N ALA A 65 5.76 7.75 -23.26
CA ALA A 65 4.62 7.71 -24.17
C ALA A 65 3.34 7.17 -23.50
N ASP A 66 3.46 6.15 -22.64
CA ASP A 66 2.33 5.63 -21.86
C ASP A 66 1.79 6.66 -20.86
N ILE A 67 2.69 7.48 -20.29
CA ILE A 67 2.35 8.53 -19.33
C ILE A 67 1.67 9.72 -20.01
N ALA A 68 2.11 10.09 -21.21
CA ALA A 68 1.59 11.26 -21.93
C ALA A 68 0.10 11.17 -22.27
N GLY A 69 -0.48 9.96 -22.23
CA GLY A 69 -1.87 9.71 -22.56
C GLY A 69 -2.19 9.98 -24.04
N ARG A 70 -3.41 9.67 -24.46
CA ARG A 70 -3.88 10.06 -25.80
C ARG A 70 -4.02 11.57 -25.84
N LYS A 71 -3.36 12.23 -26.79
CA LYS A 71 -3.58 13.66 -27.08
C LYS A 71 -5.09 13.88 -27.24
N LYS A 72 -5.68 14.72 -26.40
CA LYS A 72 -7.08 15.15 -26.59
C LYS A 72 -7.15 15.72 -28.02
N PRO A 73 -8.09 15.27 -28.87
CA PRO A 73 -8.24 15.88 -30.18
C PRO A 73 -8.45 17.37 -29.96
N ALA A 74 -7.66 18.20 -30.65
CA ALA A 74 -7.81 19.63 -30.58
C ALA A 74 -9.27 19.96 -30.89
N ARG A 75 -9.93 20.70 -29.99
CA ARG A 75 -11.26 21.23 -30.28
C ARG A 75 -11.08 22.09 -31.52
N ALA A 76 -11.67 21.67 -32.64
CA ALA A 76 -11.70 22.49 -33.84
C ALA A 76 -12.24 23.86 -33.44
N ALA A 77 -11.45 24.91 -33.67
CA ALA A 77 -11.91 26.27 -33.49
C ALA A 77 -13.12 26.42 -34.42
N ALA A 78 -14.31 26.63 -33.83
CA ALA A 78 -15.50 26.91 -34.60
C ALA A 78 -15.18 28.14 -35.46
N ALA A 79 -15.30 28.00 -36.78
CA ALA A 79 -15.14 29.12 -37.69
C ALA A 79 -16.09 30.24 -37.27
N ALA A 80 -15.55 31.45 -37.12
CA ALA A 80 -16.35 32.64 -36.85
C ALA A 80 -17.42 32.79 -37.95
N PRO A 81 -18.69 33.07 -37.61
CA PRO A 81 -19.71 33.25 -38.64
C PRO A 81 -19.36 34.45 -39.52
N ALA A 82 -19.45 34.25 -40.83
CA ALA A 82 -19.18 35.29 -41.82
C ALA A 82 -20.11 36.50 -41.62
N ALA A 83 -19.53 37.70 -41.61
CA ALA A 83 -20.28 38.95 -41.59
C ALA A 83 -21.11 39.10 -42.88
N LYS A 84 -22.40 39.43 -42.76
CA LYS A 84 -23.27 39.77 -43.90
C LYS A 84 -22.81 41.10 -44.54
N PRO A 85 -22.84 41.23 -45.87
CA PRO A 85 -22.61 42.52 -46.52
C PRO A 85 -23.81 43.45 -46.29
N ALA A 86 -23.53 44.71 -45.99
CA ALA A 86 -24.52 45.77 -45.81
C ALA A 86 -25.15 46.16 -47.17
N GLN A 87 -26.46 46.38 -47.17
CA GLN A 87 -27.20 47.10 -48.22
C GLN A 87 -27.36 48.56 -47.81
#